data_AF-A0A971QEZ0-F1
#
_entry.id   AF-A0A971QEZ0-F1
#
_cell.length_a   1.000
_cell.length_b   1.000
_cell.length_c   1.000
_cell.angle_alpha   90.00
_cell.angle_beta   90.00
_cell.angle_gamma   90.00
#
_symmetry.space_group_name_H-M   'P 1'
#
loop_
_entity.id
_entity.type
_entity.pdbx_description
1 polymer ?
#
loop_
_entity_poly.entity_id
_entity_poly.type
_entity_poly.pdbx_seq_one_letter_code
_entity_poly.pdbx_strand_id
1 'polypeptide(L)'
;MRTLAHVTHEAVHKVGGIGAVLEGLLTSKAYQTSEQRTILIGPLFAAEDGVRGRLGPTGEVLYSSIDHLPPHPVSNALDQVRRDFHVQIVYGHRTFTNPHTGIIVSPEILLIDVARMDLGRVNYFKSRLWENFGIDSRRYESSWEYDLYVKLGPAAIAALQALGAADDECVIIAHEFMGMPTALAAIVDPSPAFRTVFYAHEVSSMRRIVEDHPGHDVMFYNVLSQAMENNRYVTDVFGPQDGYYRHALVDASRHCDQIFAVGDAVAKELRFMGPGFADADISVCYNGIPAQEITLAEKRASREKLQDYAQTLLGDRPDYIFTHVTRTAPSKGLWRDIRVLAQLEPFFRAAGKSAVLFVLSTEVPGRRPADVRHMERWWHWPVAHREGDPDLSHGEAIFYAGVQEFN
;
A
#
# COMPACT_ATOMS: atom_id res chain seq x y z
N MET A 1 -9.96 3.45 27.43
CA MET A 1 -9.52 4.26 26.29
C MET A 1 -9.70 3.44 25.02
N ARG A 2 -10.33 4.00 23.98
CA ARG A 2 -10.51 3.31 22.68
C ARG A 2 -9.16 2.97 22.06
N THR A 3 -9.06 1.80 21.43
CA THR A 3 -7.90 1.40 20.63
C THR A 3 -8.21 1.46 19.14
N LEU A 4 -7.29 2.03 18.35
CA LEU A 4 -7.27 1.93 16.89
C LEU A 4 -6.17 0.96 16.47
N ALA A 5 -6.56 -0.17 15.89
CA ALA A 5 -5.66 -1.21 15.41
C ALA A 5 -5.55 -1.16 13.88
N HIS A 6 -4.49 -0.54 13.38
CA HIS A 6 -4.24 -0.42 11.95
C HIS A 6 -3.54 -1.67 11.42
N VAL A 7 -4.20 -2.44 10.56
CA VAL A 7 -3.66 -3.67 9.99
C VAL A 7 -3.11 -3.37 8.59
N THR A 8 -1.80 -3.55 8.40
CA THR A 8 -1.12 -3.23 7.15
C THR A 8 0.17 -4.05 6.96
N HIS A 9 0.58 -4.23 5.71
CA HIS A 9 1.90 -4.77 5.38
C HIS A 9 3.05 -3.77 5.63
N GLU A 10 2.73 -2.48 5.76
CA GLU A 10 3.69 -1.39 5.96
C GLU A 10 3.82 -0.94 7.43
N ALA A 11 3.49 -1.81 8.40
CA ALA A 11 3.57 -1.49 9.83
C ALA A 11 5.00 -1.06 10.25
N VAL A 12 6.02 -1.69 9.65
CA VAL A 12 7.45 -1.38 9.89
C VAL A 12 8.16 -0.85 8.66
N HIS A 13 8.01 -1.47 7.50
CA HIS A 13 8.72 -1.01 6.31
C HIS A 13 7.79 -0.20 5.41
N LYS A 14 8.22 1.02 5.07
CA LYS A 14 7.56 1.87 4.09
C LYS A 14 7.96 1.38 2.70
N VAL A 15 7.09 0.57 2.09
CA VAL A 15 7.31 -0.05 0.77
C VAL A 15 6.47 0.67 -0.30
N GLY A 16 5.37 1.29 0.10
CA GLY A 16 4.40 1.91 -0.78
C GLY A 16 3.81 3.19 -0.20
N GLY A 17 2.60 3.51 -0.63
CA GLY A 17 1.89 4.72 -0.22
C GLY A 17 1.32 4.62 1.19
N ILE A 18 1.00 3.42 1.69
CA ILE A 18 0.28 3.25 2.96
C ILE A 18 1.17 3.66 4.13
N GLY A 19 2.47 3.32 4.09
CA GLY A 19 3.42 3.75 5.10
C GLY A 19 3.56 5.28 5.17
N ALA A 20 3.51 5.97 4.02
CA ALA A 20 3.50 7.44 3.98
C ALA A 20 2.24 8.04 4.61
N VAL A 21 1.08 7.43 4.31
CA VAL A 21 -0.21 7.84 4.88
C VAL A 21 -0.22 7.64 6.38
N LEU A 22 0.23 6.49 6.88
CA LEU A 22 0.29 6.21 8.32
C LEU A 22 1.23 7.19 9.03
N GLU A 23 2.43 7.43 8.50
CA GLU A 23 3.36 8.41 9.04
C GLU A 23 2.74 9.83 9.11
N GLY A 24 2.05 10.26 8.05
CA GLY A 24 1.35 11.54 8.00
C GLY A 24 0.17 11.61 8.97
N LEU A 25 -0.66 10.57 9.02
CA LEU A 25 -1.83 10.47 9.89
C LEU A 25 -1.42 10.50 11.36
N LEU A 26 -0.51 9.61 11.75
CA LEU A 26 -0.06 9.47 13.13
C LEU A 26 0.60 10.73 13.64
N THR A 27 1.37 11.43 12.80
CA THR A 27 2.02 12.69 13.21
C THR A 27 1.14 13.93 13.07
N SER A 28 -0.11 13.77 12.62
CA SER A 28 -1.04 14.90 12.48
C SER A 28 -1.60 15.34 13.84
N LYS A 29 -1.74 16.65 14.02
CA LYS A 29 -2.31 17.22 15.25
C LYS A 29 -3.73 16.70 15.51
N ALA A 30 -4.56 16.60 14.47
CA ALA A 30 -5.94 16.15 14.61
C ALA A 30 -6.03 14.71 15.17
N TYR A 31 -5.19 13.80 14.69
CA TYR A 31 -5.13 12.43 15.18
C TYR A 31 -4.56 12.34 16.60
N GLN A 32 -3.59 13.20 16.94
CA GLN A 32 -3.00 13.22 18.28
C GLN A 32 -3.92 13.82 19.34
N THR A 33 -4.85 14.69 18.95
CA THR A 33 -5.81 15.29 19.90
C THR A 33 -6.96 14.35 20.28
N SER A 34 -7.16 13.25 19.56
CA SER A 34 -8.09 12.20 19.99
C SER A 34 -7.44 11.33 21.06
N GLU A 35 -8.03 11.27 22.25
CA GLU A 35 -7.60 10.38 23.35
C GLU A 35 -7.82 8.91 22.97
N GLN A 36 -6.80 8.28 22.38
CA GLN A 36 -6.87 6.91 21.87
C GLN A 36 -5.51 6.18 21.92
N ARG A 37 -5.57 4.85 22.06
CA ARG A 37 -4.43 3.93 21.89
C ARG A 37 -4.27 3.60 20.41
N THR A 38 -3.04 3.50 19.92
CA THR A 38 -2.78 3.12 18.52
C THR A 38 -1.83 1.94 18.43
N ILE A 39 -2.24 0.89 17.72
CA ILE A 39 -1.44 -0.31 17.47
C ILE A 39 -1.35 -0.54 15.96
N LEU A 40 -0.15 -0.61 15.40
CA LEU A 40 0.07 -1.05 14.01
C LEU A 40 0.33 -2.55 13.99
N ILE A 41 -0.38 -3.29 13.16
CA ILE A 41 -0.30 -4.74 13.06
C ILE A 41 0.17 -5.11 11.66
N GLY A 42 1.16 -6.01 11.57
CA GLY A 42 1.64 -6.52 10.30
C GLY A 42 2.24 -7.92 10.39
N PRO A 43 2.53 -8.55 9.25
CA PRO A 43 3.29 -9.79 9.21
C PRO A 43 4.72 -9.56 9.70
N LEU A 44 5.24 -10.50 10.48
CA LEU A 44 6.66 -10.57 10.80
C LEU A 44 7.38 -11.30 9.68
N PHE A 45 8.16 -10.57 8.89
CA PHE A 45 9.10 -11.19 7.95
C PHE A 45 10.41 -11.53 8.65
N ALA A 46 11.13 -12.53 8.14
CA ALA A 46 12.45 -12.89 8.65
C ALA A 46 13.41 -11.70 8.49
N ALA A 47 13.66 -10.97 9.57
CA ALA A 47 14.65 -9.88 9.59
C ALA A 47 16.05 -10.45 9.82
N GLU A 48 17.00 -10.08 8.97
CA GLU A 48 18.41 -10.48 9.04
C GLU A 48 19.15 -9.82 10.22
N ASP A 49 18.65 -8.68 10.72
CA ASP A 49 19.36 -7.81 11.67
C ASP A 49 19.05 -8.08 13.17
N GLY A 50 18.52 -9.26 13.50
CA GLY A 50 18.19 -9.65 14.88
C GLY A 50 17.17 -8.72 15.56
N VAL A 51 17.22 -8.59 16.90
CA VAL A 51 16.23 -7.86 17.71
C VAL A 51 16.05 -6.40 17.25
N ARG A 52 17.16 -5.69 17.03
CA ARG A 52 17.14 -4.28 16.64
C ARG A 52 16.56 -4.05 15.25
N GLY A 53 16.59 -5.07 14.39
CA GLY A 53 15.97 -5.02 13.07
C GLY A 53 14.46 -5.18 13.07
N ARG A 54 13.88 -5.84 14.08
CA ARG A 54 12.48 -6.31 14.02
C ARG A 54 11.46 -5.18 13.81
N LEU A 55 11.65 -4.06 14.53
CA LEU A 55 10.76 -2.89 14.48
C LEU A 55 11.40 -1.71 13.73
N GLY A 56 12.49 -1.97 13.01
CA GLY A 56 13.28 -0.94 12.33
C GLY A 56 14.20 -0.14 13.25
N PRO A 57 14.97 0.81 12.71
CA PRO A 57 16.06 1.49 13.41
C PRO A 57 15.61 2.38 14.59
N THR A 58 14.35 2.81 14.59
CA THR A 58 13.73 3.62 15.66
C THR A 58 12.80 2.79 16.55
N GLY A 59 12.89 1.47 16.46
CA GLY A 59 12.05 0.54 17.20
C GLY A 59 12.62 0.14 18.55
N GLU A 60 11.75 0.04 19.54
CA GLU A 60 12.03 -0.56 20.85
C GLU A 60 11.22 -1.85 20.97
N VAL A 61 11.91 -2.99 21.07
CA VAL A 61 11.25 -4.29 21.25
C VAL A 61 11.02 -4.56 22.72
N LEU A 62 9.76 -4.69 23.13
CA LEU A 62 9.35 -4.98 24.50
C LEU A 62 9.09 -6.47 24.73
N TYR A 63 8.65 -7.16 23.70
CA TYR A 63 8.45 -8.61 23.72
C TYR A 63 8.88 -9.19 22.36
N SER A 64 9.59 -10.31 22.40
CA SER A 64 9.91 -11.08 21.21
C SER A 64 10.01 -12.55 21.57
N SER A 65 9.17 -13.36 20.94
CA SER A 65 9.16 -14.80 21.15
C SER A 65 10.36 -15.53 20.54
N ILE A 66 11.11 -14.84 19.68
CA ILE A 66 12.27 -15.38 18.95
C ILE A 66 13.61 -14.89 19.49
N ASP A 67 13.62 -13.77 20.21
CA ASP A 67 14.85 -13.09 20.62
C ASP A 67 15.18 -13.23 22.12
N HIS A 68 14.41 -14.03 22.88
CA HIS A 68 14.66 -14.34 24.30
C HIS A 68 14.92 -13.12 25.21
N LEU A 69 14.07 -12.10 25.08
CA LEU A 69 14.17 -10.87 25.89
C LEU A 69 13.76 -11.08 27.35
N PRO A 70 14.19 -10.19 28.28
CA PRO A 70 13.68 -10.17 29.65
C PRO A 70 12.14 -10.09 29.69
N PRO A 71 11.49 -10.69 30.70
CA PRO A 71 10.04 -10.63 30.82
C PRO A 71 9.50 -9.19 30.90
N HIS A 72 8.49 -8.90 30.09
CA HIS A 72 7.68 -7.68 30.09
C HIS A 72 6.28 -8.00 30.66
N PRO A 73 5.51 -7.04 31.22
CA PRO A 73 4.16 -7.30 31.73
C PRO A 73 3.22 -8.03 30.77
N VAL A 74 3.38 -7.82 29.45
CA VAL A 74 2.56 -8.47 28.41
C VAL A 74 3.06 -9.87 28.01
N SER A 75 4.25 -10.28 28.46
CA SER A 75 4.92 -11.50 28.00
C SER A 75 4.06 -12.74 28.21
N ASN A 76 3.47 -12.91 29.39
CA ASN A 76 2.68 -14.09 29.71
C ASN A 76 1.44 -14.23 28.80
N ALA A 77 0.78 -13.10 28.53
CA ALA A 77 -0.42 -13.07 27.71
C ALA A 77 -0.09 -13.34 26.23
N LEU A 78 0.94 -12.68 25.67
CA LEU A 78 1.39 -12.93 24.30
C LEU A 78 1.98 -14.33 24.12
N ASP A 79 2.67 -14.87 25.12
CA ASP A 79 3.16 -16.24 25.08
C ASP A 79 2.04 -17.28 25.06
N GLN A 80 0.89 -16.97 25.67
CA GLN A 80 -0.28 -17.83 25.56
C GLN A 80 -0.79 -17.84 24.11
N VAL A 81 -0.94 -16.68 23.47
CA VAL A 81 -1.33 -16.57 22.06
C VAL A 81 -0.33 -17.30 21.15
N ARG A 82 0.97 -17.10 21.38
CA ARG A 82 2.06 -17.78 20.68
C ARG A 82 1.90 -19.30 20.72
N ARG A 83 1.64 -19.86 21.91
CA ARG A 83 1.42 -21.31 22.09
C ARG A 83 0.13 -21.77 21.45
N ASP A 84 -0.95 -21.02 21.61
CA ASP A 84 -2.27 -21.44 21.14
C ASP A 84 -2.35 -21.46 19.61
N PHE A 85 -1.69 -20.52 18.95
CA PHE A 85 -1.72 -20.39 17.49
C PHE A 85 -0.49 -20.95 16.78
N HIS A 86 0.55 -21.35 17.52
CA HIS A 86 1.86 -21.73 16.96
C HIS A 86 2.48 -20.66 16.06
N VAL A 87 2.38 -19.39 16.46
CA VAL A 87 2.96 -18.24 15.76
C VAL A 87 4.24 -17.77 16.46
N GLN A 88 4.99 -16.85 15.85
CA GLN A 88 5.94 -16.00 16.56
C GLN A 88 5.39 -14.59 16.64
N ILE A 89 5.71 -13.87 17.71
CA ILE A 89 5.20 -12.53 17.96
C ILE A 89 6.35 -11.62 18.38
N VAL A 90 6.40 -10.43 17.78
CA VAL A 90 7.22 -9.32 18.23
C VAL A 90 6.30 -8.16 18.55
N TYR A 91 6.48 -7.56 19.72
CA TYR A 91 5.70 -6.42 20.18
C TYR A 91 6.61 -5.35 20.79
N GLY A 92 6.27 -4.09 20.56
CA GLY A 92 7.03 -2.96 21.09
C GLY A 92 6.54 -1.64 20.55
N HIS A 93 7.41 -0.64 20.53
CA HIS A 93 7.10 0.69 20.00
C HIS A 93 7.97 1.01 18.81
N ARG A 94 7.47 1.88 17.93
CA ARG A 94 8.30 2.48 16.89
C ARG A 94 8.06 3.96 16.82
N THR A 95 9.15 4.72 16.86
CA THR A 95 9.08 6.17 16.79
C THR A 95 9.02 6.66 15.34
N PHE A 96 8.00 7.47 15.06
CA PHE A 96 7.85 8.27 13.86
C PHE A 96 8.08 9.74 14.20
N THR A 97 8.82 10.44 13.34
CA THR A 97 9.07 11.87 13.48
C THR A 97 8.62 12.56 12.22
N ASN A 98 7.71 13.51 12.34
CA ASN A 98 7.37 14.37 11.22
C ASN A 98 8.59 15.22 10.86
N PRO A 99 9.14 15.10 9.64
CA PRO A 99 10.38 15.79 9.29
C PRO A 99 10.22 17.32 9.22
N HIS A 100 8.99 17.83 9.16
CA HIS A 100 8.70 19.26 9.01
C HIS A 100 8.26 19.91 10.31
N THR A 101 7.39 19.26 11.08
CA THR A 101 6.88 19.83 12.34
C THR A 101 7.71 19.39 13.55
N GLY A 102 8.55 18.38 13.42
CA GLY A 102 9.29 17.78 14.52
C GLY A 102 8.40 17.03 15.52
N ILE A 103 7.11 16.83 15.21
CA ILE A 103 6.21 16.03 16.05
C ILE A 103 6.72 14.59 16.09
N ILE A 104 6.88 14.06 17.30
CA ILE A 104 7.36 12.71 17.56
C ILE A 104 6.21 11.89 18.15
N VAL A 105 5.96 10.70 17.60
CA VAL A 105 4.95 9.76 18.08
C VAL A 105 5.54 8.36 18.10
N SER A 106 5.19 7.56 19.11
CA SER A 106 5.72 6.20 19.29
C SER A 106 4.56 5.21 19.49
N PRO A 107 3.76 4.91 18.44
CA PRO A 107 2.71 3.90 18.53
C PRO A 107 3.27 2.51 18.82
N GLU A 108 2.39 1.66 19.32
CA GLU A 108 2.67 0.24 19.49
C GLU A 108 2.71 -0.47 18.13
N ILE A 109 3.60 -1.45 18.01
CA ILE A 109 3.71 -2.32 16.85
C ILE A 109 3.57 -3.77 17.29
N LEU A 110 2.74 -4.52 16.58
CA LEU A 110 2.54 -5.95 16.76
C LEU A 110 2.84 -6.67 15.44
N LEU A 111 3.88 -7.49 15.42
CA LEU A 111 4.25 -8.31 14.28
C LEU A 111 4.04 -9.78 14.59
N ILE A 112 3.46 -10.51 13.64
CA ILE A 112 3.13 -11.93 13.80
C ILE A 112 3.70 -12.74 12.64
N ASP A 113 4.54 -13.73 12.95
CA ASP A 113 4.99 -14.74 11.98
C ASP A 113 4.02 -15.91 11.99
N VAL A 114 3.40 -16.14 10.84
CA VAL A 114 2.38 -17.17 10.64
C VAL A 114 2.89 -18.38 9.86
N ALA A 115 4.19 -18.45 9.57
CA ALA A 115 4.77 -19.52 8.76
C ALA A 115 4.53 -20.93 9.34
N ARG A 116 4.39 -21.03 10.67
CA ARG A 116 4.19 -22.30 11.40
C ARG A 116 2.85 -22.40 12.12
N MET A 117 1.91 -21.53 11.77
CA MET A 117 0.60 -21.45 12.44
C MET A 117 -0.16 -22.78 12.39
N ASP A 118 -0.90 -23.08 13.47
CA ASP A 118 -1.78 -24.25 13.55
C ASP A 118 -2.86 -24.22 12.46
N LEU A 119 -2.77 -25.16 11.51
CA LEU A 119 -3.71 -25.28 10.38
C LEU A 119 -5.14 -25.60 10.83
N GLY A 120 -5.34 -26.22 12.00
CA GLY A 120 -6.68 -26.45 12.55
C GLY A 120 -7.42 -25.14 12.80
N ARG A 121 -6.74 -24.15 13.38
CA ARG A 121 -7.28 -22.81 13.61
C ARG A 121 -7.50 -22.04 12.31
N VAL A 122 -6.58 -22.18 11.36
CA VAL A 122 -6.70 -21.56 10.04
C VAL A 122 -7.92 -22.12 9.30
N ASN A 123 -8.09 -23.44 9.29
CA ASN A 123 -9.21 -24.10 8.62
C ASN A 123 -10.55 -23.79 9.28
N TYR A 124 -10.58 -23.68 10.61
CA TYR A 124 -11.75 -23.17 11.32
C TYR A 124 -12.09 -21.75 10.87
N PHE A 125 -11.10 -20.85 10.82
CA PHE A 125 -11.37 -19.49 10.35
C PHE A 125 -11.84 -19.45 8.88
N LYS A 126 -11.23 -20.25 7.98
CA LYS A 126 -11.70 -20.40 6.60
C LYS A 126 -13.15 -20.89 6.51
N SER A 127 -13.58 -21.80 7.39
CA SER A 127 -14.98 -22.23 7.42
C SER A 127 -15.91 -21.08 7.83
N ARG A 128 -15.50 -20.25 8.78
CA ARG A 128 -16.23 -19.02 9.15
C ARG A 128 -16.28 -18.01 8.00
N LEU A 129 -15.20 -17.86 7.23
CA LEU A 129 -15.19 -17.00 6.05
C LEU A 129 -16.21 -17.44 4.99
N TRP A 130 -16.33 -18.75 4.78
CA TRP A 130 -17.34 -19.31 3.89
C TRP A 130 -18.76 -19.11 4.44
N GLU A 131 -19.00 -19.51 5.70
CA GLU A 131 -20.33 -19.48 6.33
C GLU A 131 -20.93 -18.07 6.43
N ASN A 132 -20.10 -17.06 6.74
CA ASN A 132 -20.57 -15.71 7.03
C ASN A 132 -20.46 -14.77 5.82
N PHE A 133 -19.49 -15.00 4.92
CA PHE A 133 -19.17 -14.06 3.83
C PHE A 133 -19.14 -14.70 2.44
N GLY A 134 -19.31 -16.03 2.34
CA GLY A 134 -19.28 -16.75 1.06
C GLY A 134 -17.90 -16.86 0.41
N ILE A 135 -16.82 -16.60 1.15
CA ILE A 135 -15.45 -16.69 0.62
C ILE A 135 -15.00 -18.15 0.60
N ASP A 136 -14.90 -18.74 -0.59
CA ASP A 136 -14.37 -20.09 -0.77
C ASP A 136 -12.83 -20.09 -0.82
N SER A 137 -12.20 -20.25 0.34
CA SER A 137 -10.73 -20.26 0.46
C SER A 137 -10.04 -21.28 -0.44
N ARG A 138 -10.69 -22.40 -0.80
CA ARG A 138 -10.10 -23.46 -1.65
C ARG A 138 -9.66 -22.94 -3.01
N ARG A 139 -10.28 -21.86 -3.49
CA ARG A 139 -9.96 -21.20 -4.75
C ARG A 139 -8.63 -20.44 -4.72
N TYR A 140 -8.15 -20.11 -3.53
CA TYR A 140 -7.09 -19.11 -3.33
C TYR A 140 -5.87 -19.66 -2.57
N GLU A 141 -5.88 -20.92 -2.15
CA GLU A 141 -4.82 -21.48 -1.30
C GLU A 141 -3.43 -21.53 -1.97
N SER A 142 -3.38 -21.47 -3.30
CA SER A 142 -2.12 -21.35 -4.04
C SER A 142 -1.51 -19.95 -3.97
N SER A 143 -2.27 -18.94 -3.53
CA SER A 143 -1.78 -17.57 -3.36
C SER A 143 -1.14 -17.41 -1.98
N TRP A 144 0.18 -17.21 -1.98
CA TRP A 144 0.93 -16.95 -0.76
C TRP A 144 0.41 -15.70 0.00
N GLU A 145 0.04 -14.64 -0.70
CA GLU A 145 -0.51 -13.43 -0.06
C GLU A 145 -1.85 -13.71 0.62
N TYR A 146 -2.73 -14.47 -0.03
CA TYR A 146 -4.01 -14.85 0.58
C TYR A 146 -3.80 -15.67 1.85
N ASP A 147 -2.95 -16.70 1.78
CA ASP A 147 -2.64 -17.56 2.92
C ASP A 147 -2.03 -16.77 4.09
N LEU A 148 -1.08 -15.87 3.81
CA LEU A 148 -0.44 -15.00 4.80
C LEU A 148 -1.45 -14.18 5.60
N TYR A 149 -2.32 -13.42 4.92
CA TYR A 149 -3.24 -12.52 5.63
C TYR A 149 -4.41 -13.25 6.27
N VAL A 150 -4.90 -14.34 5.68
CA VAL A 150 -5.93 -15.18 6.31
C VAL A 150 -5.41 -15.81 7.61
N LYS A 151 -4.15 -16.24 7.64
CA LYS A 151 -3.50 -16.71 8.86
C LYS A 151 -3.30 -15.60 9.89
N LEU A 152 -2.93 -14.40 9.45
CA LEU A 152 -2.69 -13.25 10.33
C LEU A 152 -3.94 -12.89 11.14
N GLY A 153 -5.11 -12.90 10.52
CA GLY A 153 -6.38 -12.43 11.09
C GLY A 153 -6.67 -12.92 12.51
N PRO A 154 -6.96 -14.21 12.73
CA PRO A 154 -7.37 -14.72 14.03
C PRO A 154 -6.26 -14.64 15.09
N ALA A 155 -4.97 -14.75 14.69
CA ALA A 155 -3.86 -14.55 15.62
C ALA A 155 -3.74 -13.09 16.09
N ALA A 156 -3.99 -12.13 15.19
CA ALA A 156 -4.01 -10.70 15.53
C ALA A 156 -5.14 -10.34 16.48
N ILE A 157 -6.35 -10.89 16.28
CA ILE A 157 -7.49 -10.68 17.19
C ILE A 157 -7.17 -11.20 18.60
N ALA A 158 -6.64 -12.42 18.70
CA ALA A 158 -6.25 -13.00 20.00
C ALA A 158 -5.13 -12.19 20.69
N ALA A 159 -4.15 -11.70 19.92
CA ALA A 159 -3.09 -10.85 20.44
C ALA A 159 -3.61 -9.48 20.92
N LEU A 160 -4.56 -8.86 20.23
CA LEU A 160 -5.21 -7.62 20.67
C LEU A 160 -5.95 -7.82 22.00
N GLN A 161 -6.70 -8.90 22.14
CA GLN A 161 -7.35 -9.26 23.41
C GLN A 161 -6.31 -9.48 24.52
N ALA A 162 -5.22 -10.21 24.24
CA ALA A 162 -4.14 -10.44 25.19
C ALA A 162 -3.40 -9.16 25.63
N LEU A 163 -3.39 -8.12 24.79
CA LEU A 163 -2.84 -6.80 25.08
C LEU A 163 -3.82 -5.88 25.82
N GLY A 164 -5.03 -6.33 26.15
CA GLY A 164 -6.11 -5.51 26.71
C GLY A 164 -6.61 -4.43 25.74
N ALA A 165 -6.32 -4.56 24.44
CA ALA A 165 -6.75 -3.57 23.44
C ALA A 165 -8.27 -3.57 23.23
N ALA A 166 -8.92 -4.68 23.60
CA ALA A 166 -10.35 -4.93 23.49
C ALA A 166 -11.08 -4.91 24.85
N ASP A 167 -10.47 -4.32 25.90
CA ASP A 167 -11.12 -4.16 27.21
C ASP A 167 -12.28 -3.14 27.17
N ASP A 168 -12.15 -2.11 26.32
CA ASP A 168 -13.21 -1.14 25.99
C ASP A 168 -13.70 -1.35 24.54
N GLU A 169 -13.38 -0.43 23.63
CA GLU A 169 -13.66 -0.53 22.20
C GLU A 169 -12.36 -0.59 21.41
N CYS A 170 -12.26 -1.54 20.48
CA CYS A 170 -11.14 -1.73 19.58
C CYS A 170 -11.62 -1.66 18.12
N VAL A 171 -11.20 -0.62 17.41
CA VAL A 171 -11.53 -0.44 15.99
C VAL A 171 -10.40 -1.04 15.15
N ILE A 172 -10.71 -2.12 14.42
CA ILE A 172 -9.82 -2.72 13.43
C ILE A 172 -9.92 -1.90 12.14
N ILE A 173 -8.83 -1.23 11.78
CA ILE A 173 -8.70 -0.46 10.54
C ILE A 173 -7.92 -1.31 9.55
N ALA A 174 -8.65 -1.99 8.66
CA ALA A 174 -8.11 -2.84 7.62
C ALA A 174 -7.63 -2.00 6.43
N HIS A 175 -6.32 -1.78 6.31
CA HIS A 175 -5.77 -1.13 5.13
C HIS A 175 -5.67 -2.12 3.97
N GLU A 176 -6.37 -1.80 2.88
CA GLU A 176 -6.43 -2.64 1.69
C GLU A 176 -6.90 -4.08 1.94
N PHE A 177 -6.93 -4.90 0.88
CA PHE A 177 -7.28 -6.33 0.96
C PHE A 177 -6.49 -7.10 2.04
N MET A 178 -5.31 -6.60 2.41
CA MET A 178 -4.40 -7.22 3.38
C MET A 178 -4.93 -7.15 4.81
N GLY A 179 -5.58 -6.05 5.18
CA GLY A 179 -6.19 -5.91 6.50
C GLY A 179 -7.53 -6.63 6.64
N MET A 180 -8.19 -6.93 5.51
CA MET A 180 -9.55 -7.47 5.49
C MET A 180 -9.72 -8.77 6.28
N PRO A 181 -8.83 -9.79 6.18
CA PRO A 181 -8.99 -11.00 6.99
C PRO A 181 -9.01 -10.74 8.50
N THR A 182 -8.27 -9.75 9.01
CA THR A 182 -8.32 -9.38 10.43
C THR A 182 -9.64 -8.69 10.78
N ALA A 183 -10.17 -7.81 9.93
CA ALA A 183 -11.49 -7.22 10.13
C ALA A 183 -12.60 -8.29 10.09
N LEU A 184 -12.55 -9.22 9.15
CA LEU A 184 -13.50 -10.34 9.08
C LEU A 184 -13.39 -11.27 10.30
N ALA A 185 -12.17 -11.48 10.82
CA ALA A 185 -11.95 -12.20 12.08
C ALA A 185 -12.60 -11.47 13.27
N ALA A 186 -12.49 -10.14 13.33
CA ALA A 186 -13.18 -9.34 14.34
C ALA A 186 -14.71 -9.41 14.25
N ILE A 187 -15.27 -9.40 13.03
CA ILE A 187 -16.74 -9.49 12.82
C ILE A 187 -17.30 -10.82 13.35
N VAL A 188 -16.55 -11.92 13.20
CA VAL A 188 -16.99 -13.25 13.68
C VAL A 188 -16.54 -13.57 15.10
N ASP A 189 -15.78 -12.69 15.74
CA ASP A 189 -15.36 -12.83 17.14
C ASP A 189 -16.56 -12.57 18.08
N PRO A 190 -16.72 -13.34 19.16
CA PRO A 190 -17.84 -13.14 20.08
C PRO A 190 -17.74 -11.85 20.91
N SER A 191 -16.58 -11.19 20.96
CA SER A 191 -16.40 -9.96 21.73
C SER A 191 -17.17 -8.79 21.10
N PRO A 192 -18.04 -8.10 21.87
CA PRO A 192 -18.75 -6.91 21.39
C PRO A 192 -17.84 -5.68 21.30
N ALA A 193 -16.58 -5.78 21.74
CA ALA A 193 -15.62 -4.68 21.77
C ALA A 193 -15.10 -4.28 20.39
N PHE A 194 -15.21 -5.18 19.39
CA PHE A 194 -14.64 -4.92 18.09
C PHE A 194 -15.57 -4.12 17.18
N ARG A 195 -14.98 -3.12 16.52
CA ARG A 195 -15.54 -2.42 15.37
C ARG A 195 -14.59 -2.55 14.19
N THR A 196 -15.09 -2.37 12.99
CA THR A 196 -14.34 -2.65 11.76
C THR A 196 -14.49 -1.55 10.75
N VAL A 197 -13.36 -1.12 10.21
CA VAL A 197 -13.27 -0.14 9.14
C VAL A 197 -12.43 -0.72 8.02
N PHE A 198 -12.96 -0.76 6.81
CA PHE A 198 -12.14 -1.02 5.62
C PHE A 198 -11.60 0.31 5.07
N TYR A 199 -10.28 0.46 5.02
CA TYR A 199 -9.63 1.65 4.48
C TYR A 199 -9.08 1.36 3.08
N ALA A 200 -9.88 1.71 2.07
CA ALA A 200 -9.61 1.51 0.65
C ALA A 200 -8.74 2.63 0.09
N HIS A 201 -7.48 2.30 -0.23
CA HIS A 201 -6.54 3.15 -0.97
C HIS A 201 -6.69 2.99 -2.49
N GLU A 202 -7.20 1.85 -2.93
CA GLU A 202 -7.61 1.48 -4.27
C GLU A 202 -8.72 0.43 -4.22
N VAL A 203 -9.38 0.15 -5.34
CA VAL A 203 -10.19 -1.06 -5.49
C VAL A 203 -9.43 -2.04 -6.36
N SER A 204 -8.75 -3.00 -5.72
CA SER A 204 -7.84 -3.95 -6.40
C SER A 204 -8.46 -4.67 -7.61
N SER A 205 -9.76 -5.00 -7.56
CA SER A 205 -10.52 -5.54 -8.69
C SER A 205 -10.50 -4.61 -9.91
N MET A 206 -10.73 -3.31 -9.68
CA MET A 206 -10.81 -2.31 -10.74
C MET A 206 -9.42 -2.01 -11.30
N ARG A 207 -8.41 -1.95 -10.42
CA ARG A 207 -7.02 -1.79 -10.86
C ARG A 207 -6.61 -2.89 -11.84
N ARG A 208 -6.94 -4.14 -11.55
CA ARG A 208 -6.66 -5.26 -12.47
C ARG A 208 -7.33 -5.06 -13.83
N ILE A 209 -8.62 -4.67 -13.86
CA ILE A 209 -9.34 -4.40 -15.11
C ILE A 209 -8.68 -3.24 -15.88
N VAL A 210 -8.30 -2.17 -15.20
CA VAL A 210 -7.63 -1.00 -15.80
C VAL A 210 -6.25 -1.36 -16.34
N GLU A 211 -5.48 -2.18 -15.64
CA GLU A 211 -4.13 -2.55 -16.08
C GLU A 211 -4.15 -3.60 -17.21
N ASP A 212 -5.08 -4.57 -17.16
CA ASP A 212 -5.14 -5.69 -18.12
C ASP A 212 -5.89 -5.32 -19.43
N HIS A 213 -6.80 -4.34 -19.40
CA HIS A 213 -7.57 -3.96 -20.60
C HIS A 213 -6.82 -2.93 -21.45
N PRO A 214 -6.74 -3.07 -22.79
CA PRO A 214 -5.98 -2.18 -23.68
C PRO A 214 -6.46 -0.72 -23.69
N GLY A 215 -7.73 -0.50 -23.33
CA GLY A 215 -8.31 0.84 -23.18
C GLY A 215 -8.00 1.54 -21.83
N HIS A 216 -7.39 0.82 -20.89
CA HIS A 216 -7.05 1.28 -19.55
C HIS A 216 -8.18 2.07 -18.85
N ASP A 217 -7.81 3.09 -18.08
CA ASP A 217 -8.71 3.99 -17.36
C ASP A 217 -9.59 4.84 -18.30
N VAL A 218 -9.08 5.18 -19.50
CA VAL A 218 -9.84 5.94 -20.52
C VAL A 218 -11.11 5.19 -20.92
N MET A 219 -11.04 3.88 -21.05
CA MET A 219 -12.23 3.04 -21.23
C MET A 219 -12.99 2.88 -19.91
N PHE A 220 -12.28 2.45 -18.86
CA PHE A 220 -12.90 1.94 -17.64
C PHE A 220 -13.86 2.94 -16.98
N TYR A 221 -13.45 4.21 -16.78
CA TYR A 221 -14.31 5.17 -16.08
C TYR A 221 -15.54 5.60 -16.89
N ASN A 222 -15.45 5.58 -18.23
CA ASN A 222 -16.60 5.83 -19.10
C ASN A 222 -17.60 4.66 -19.01
N VAL A 223 -17.11 3.43 -19.10
CA VAL A 223 -17.93 2.22 -19.00
C VAL A 223 -18.55 2.09 -17.61
N LEU A 224 -17.78 2.33 -16.55
CA LEU A 224 -18.27 2.34 -15.17
C LEU A 224 -19.42 3.33 -15.01
N SER A 225 -19.27 4.57 -15.50
CA SER A 225 -20.32 5.59 -15.39
C SER A 225 -21.61 5.17 -16.09
N GLN A 226 -21.49 4.70 -17.34
CA GLN A 226 -22.63 4.23 -18.11
C GLN A 226 -23.27 2.98 -17.50
N ALA A 227 -22.49 2.06 -16.94
CA ALA A 227 -23.00 0.85 -16.30
C ALA A 227 -23.81 1.19 -15.04
N MET A 228 -23.29 2.09 -14.18
CA MET A 228 -23.98 2.54 -12.97
C MET A 228 -25.30 3.25 -13.29
N GLU A 229 -25.36 4.06 -14.36
CA GLU A 229 -26.62 4.68 -14.83
C GLU A 229 -27.69 3.65 -15.21
N ASN A 230 -27.28 2.44 -15.59
CA ASN A 230 -28.16 1.34 -15.97
C ASN A 230 -28.31 0.27 -14.87
N ASN A 231 -27.95 0.58 -13.62
CA ASN A 231 -27.95 -0.36 -12.49
C ASN A 231 -27.20 -1.67 -12.77
N ARG A 232 -26.07 -1.57 -13.49
CA ARG A 232 -25.15 -2.69 -13.74
C ARG A 232 -23.88 -2.51 -12.90
N TYR A 233 -23.31 -3.64 -12.53
CA TYR A 233 -22.13 -3.73 -11.68
C TYR A 233 -20.96 -4.37 -12.43
N VAL A 234 -19.80 -4.46 -11.76
CA VAL A 234 -18.56 -4.97 -12.37
C VAL A 234 -18.73 -6.33 -13.04
N THR A 235 -19.49 -7.25 -12.44
CA THR A 235 -19.69 -8.60 -12.96
C THR A 235 -20.62 -8.66 -14.18
N ASP A 236 -21.55 -7.71 -14.31
CA ASP A 236 -22.44 -7.61 -15.47
C ASP A 236 -21.70 -7.15 -16.74
N VAL A 237 -20.60 -6.42 -16.54
CA VAL A 237 -19.84 -5.76 -17.62
C VAL A 237 -18.56 -6.51 -17.94
N PHE A 238 -17.79 -6.88 -16.92
CA PHE A 238 -16.47 -7.48 -17.04
C PHE A 238 -16.45 -8.98 -16.70
N GLY A 239 -17.62 -9.57 -16.43
CA GLY A 239 -17.76 -10.98 -16.08
C GLY A 239 -17.34 -11.29 -14.63
N PRO A 240 -17.43 -12.57 -14.22
CA PRO A 240 -17.09 -13.00 -12.87
C PRO A 240 -15.66 -12.62 -12.47
N GLN A 241 -15.51 -12.09 -11.25
CA GLN A 241 -14.21 -11.70 -10.67
C GLN A 241 -13.79 -12.62 -9.50
N ASP A 242 -14.58 -13.67 -9.24
CA ASP A 242 -14.45 -14.62 -8.14
C ASP A 242 -13.20 -15.51 -8.22
N GLY A 243 -12.52 -15.56 -9.37
CA GLY A 243 -11.18 -16.17 -9.51
C GLY A 243 -10.07 -15.35 -8.84
N TYR A 244 -10.34 -14.12 -8.41
CA TYR A 244 -9.35 -13.22 -7.81
C TYR A 244 -9.60 -13.06 -6.30
N TYR A 245 -8.69 -13.58 -5.48
CA TYR A 245 -8.86 -13.53 -4.02
C TYR A 245 -9.00 -12.10 -3.46
N ARG A 246 -8.32 -11.11 -4.06
CA ARG A 246 -8.44 -9.71 -3.62
C ARG A 246 -9.84 -9.17 -3.90
N HIS A 247 -10.49 -9.58 -4.99
CA HIS A 247 -11.89 -9.24 -5.24
C HIS A 247 -12.79 -9.79 -4.15
N ALA A 248 -12.64 -11.08 -3.78
CA ALA A 248 -13.46 -11.69 -2.73
C ALA A 248 -13.27 -11.00 -1.36
N LEU A 249 -12.03 -10.64 -1.00
CA LEU A 249 -11.74 -9.92 0.25
C LEU A 249 -12.29 -8.49 0.24
N VAL A 250 -12.17 -7.77 -0.89
CA VAL A 250 -12.69 -6.41 -1.01
C VAL A 250 -14.23 -6.41 -1.10
N ASP A 251 -14.87 -7.36 -1.76
CA ASP A 251 -16.34 -7.49 -1.76
C ASP A 251 -16.87 -7.67 -0.32
N ALA A 252 -16.18 -8.47 0.49
CA ALA A 252 -16.54 -8.68 1.88
C ALA A 252 -16.41 -7.43 2.77
N SER A 253 -15.77 -6.35 2.30
CA SER A 253 -15.69 -5.08 3.05
C SER A 253 -17.04 -4.43 3.29
N ARG A 254 -18.07 -4.77 2.53
CA ARG A 254 -19.46 -4.33 2.78
C ARG A 254 -20.01 -4.81 4.13
N HIS A 255 -19.36 -5.79 4.76
CA HIS A 255 -19.71 -6.29 6.10
C HIS A 255 -19.02 -5.52 7.23
N CYS A 256 -18.06 -4.65 6.92
CA CYS A 256 -17.45 -3.77 7.93
C CYS A 256 -18.46 -2.73 8.42
N ASP A 257 -18.30 -2.25 9.65
CA ASP A 257 -19.15 -1.18 10.22
C ASP A 257 -19.06 0.10 9.38
N GLN A 258 -17.88 0.39 8.80
CA GLN A 258 -17.66 1.54 7.91
C GLN A 258 -16.59 1.26 6.85
N ILE A 259 -16.65 2.01 5.75
CA ILE A 259 -15.64 2.01 4.69
C ILE A 259 -15.11 3.43 4.50
N PHE A 260 -13.79 3.58 4.51
CA PHE A 260 -13.09 4.80 4.15
C PHE A 260 -12.49 4.66 2.75
N ALA A 261 -12.95 5.49 1.81
CA ALA A 261 -12.41 5.56 0.46
C ALA A 261 -11.49 6.78 0.33
N VAL A 262 -10.26 6.61 -0.16
CA VAL A 262 -9.28 7.72 -0.22
C VAL A 262 -9.57 8.80 -1.27
N GLY A 263 -10.65 8.65 -2.04
CA GLY A 263 -11.08 9.64 -3.00
C GLY A 263 -12.39 9.25 -3.66
N ASP A 264 -12.98 10.20 -4.38
CA ASP A 264 -14.29 10.04 -5.03
C ASP A 264 -14.31 8.90 -6.05
N ALA A 265 -13.21 8.71 -6.79
CA ALA A 265 -13.08 7.61 -7.74
C ALA A 265 -13.13 6.24 -7.03
N VAL A 266 -12.41 6.09 -5.91
CA VAL A 266 -12.41 4.84 -5.11
C VAL A 266 -13.80 4.57 -4.53
N ALA A 267 -14.47 5.61 -4.02
CA ALA A 267 -15.85 5.47 -3.53
C ALA A 267 -16.79 5.01 -4.66
N LYS A 268 -16.66 5.60 -5.86
CA LYS A 268 -17.44 5.23 -7.04
C LYS A 268 -17.16 3.78 -7.49
N GLU A 269 -15.89 3.38 -7.49
CA GLU A 269 -15.46 2.01 -7.80
C GLU A 269 -16.01 0.98 -6.81
N LEU A 270 -16.01 1.29 -5.51
CA LEU A 270 -16.63 0.44 -4.49
C LEU A 270 -18.13 0.29 -4.73
N ARG A 271 -18.84 1.38 -5.04
CA ARG A 271 -20.27 1.33 -5.40
C ARG A 271 -20.52 0.52 -6.68
N PHE A 272 -19.54 0.42 -7.57
CA PHE A 272 -19.61 -0.40 -8.78
C PHE A 272 -19.31 -1.89 -8.55
N MET A 273 -18.72 -2.28 -7.41
CA MET A 273 -18.42 -3.68 -7.09
C MET A 273 -19.66 -4.57 -7.09
N GLY A 274 -20.80 -4.07 -6.60
CA GLY A 274 -22.02 -4.85 -6.53
C GLY A 274 -23.13 -4.15 -5.76
N PRO A 275 -24.37 -4.68 -5.81
CA PRO A 275 -25.53 -4.08 -5.14
C PRO A 275 -25.36 -4.03 -3.63
N GLY A 276 -24.56 -4.94 -3.04
CA GLY A 276 -24.25 -4.94 -1.61
C GLY A 276 -23.51 -3.68 -1.11
N PHE A 277 -22.97 -2.86 -2.02
CA PHE A 277 -22.34 -1.58 -1.66
C PHE A 277 -23.32 -0.39 -1.75
N ALA A 278 -24.55 -0.58 -2.23
CA ALA A 278 -25.53 0.49 -2.34
C ALA A 278 -25.91 1.08 -0.97
N ASP A 279 -25.94 0.23 0.06
CA ASP A 279 -26.30 0.64 1.43
C ASP A 279 -25.08 0.71 2.38
N ALA A 280 -23.88 0.41 1.89
CA ALA A 280 -22.67 0.45 2.70
C ALA A 280 -22.31 1.90 3.09
N ASP A 281 -21.96 2.12 4.36
CA ASP A 281 -21.50 3.42 4.85
C ASP A 281 -20.07 3.68 4.35
N ILE A 282 -19.99 4.43 3.24
CA ILE A 282 -18.74 4.81 2.59
C ILE A 282 -18.52 6.31 2.82
N SER A 283 -17.47 6.63 3.57
CA SER A 283 -16.99 7.99 3.76
C SER A 283 -15.74 8.24 2.92
N VAL A 284 -15.68 9.39 2.25
CA VAL A 284 -14.48 9.81 1.52
C VAL A 284 -13.48 10.42 2.50
N CYS A 285 -12.31 9.80 2.62
CA CYS A 285 -11.24 10.18 3.54
C CYS A 285 -9.93 10.36 2.78
N TYR A 286 -9.69 11.57 2.26
CA TYR A 286 -8.48 11.85 1.50
C TYR A 286 -7.20 11.63 2.32
N ASN A 287 -6.20 11.05 1.66
CA ASN A 287 -4.88 10.85 2.25
C ASN A 287 -4.20 12.21 2.50
N GLY A 288 -4.06 12.59 3.77
CA GLY A 288 -3.26 13.73 4.18
C GLY A 288 -1.79 13.36 4.25
N ILE A 289 -0.92 14.17 3.63
CA ILE A 289 0.53 14.10 3.81
C ILE A 289 1.05 15.42 4.39
N PRO A 290 2.14 15.40 5.17
CA PRO A 290 2.81 16.63 5.56
C PRO A 290 3.19 17.45 4.32
N ALA A 291 2.70 18.68 4.24
CA ALA A 291 3.02 19.59 3.13
C ALA A 291 4.22 20.45 3.50
N GLN A 292 5.34 20.25 2.81
CA GLN A 292 6.52 21.10 2.95
C GLN A 292 6.26 22.47 2.32
N GLU A 293 6.46 23.55 3.08
CA GLU A 293 6.53 24.88 2.50
C GLU A 293 7.87 25.04 1.77
N ILE A 294 7.81 25.43 0.50
CA ILE A 294 8.99 25.73 -0.32
C ILE A 294 8.90 27.18 -0.82
N THR A 295 10.01 27.89 -0.72
CA THR A 295 10.11 29.25 -1.25
C THR A 295 10.25 29.24 -2.77
N LEU A 296 9.90 30.36 -3.40
CA LEU A 296 10.13 30.54 -4.84
C LEU A 296 11.63 30.41 -5.20
N ALA A 297 12.53 30.84 -4.31
CA ALA A 297 13.97 30.74 -4.51
C ALA A 297 14.44 29.28 -4.53
N GLU A 298 14.00 28.45 -3.59
CA GLU A 298 14.32 27.02 -3.54
C GLU A 298 13.74 26.27 -4.75
N LYS A 299 12.53 26.62 -5.18
CA LYS A 299 11.93 26.07 -6.41
C LYS A 299 12.76 26.41 -7.65
N ARG A 300 13.24 27.66 -7.77
CA ARG A 300 14.10 28.10 -8.89
C ARG A 300 15.45 27.41 -8.85
N ALA A 301 16.10 27.33 -7.69
CA ALA A 301 17.35 26.62 -7.53
C ALA A 301 17.22 25.12 -7.87
N SER A 302 16.10 24.48 -7.52
CA SER A 302 15.84 23.08 -7.88
C SER A 302 15.64 22.91 -9.39
N ARG A 303 14.95 23.84 -10.04
CA ARG A 303 14.82 23.86 -11.51
C ARG A 303 16.17 24.05 -12.19
N GLU A 304 16.99 24.98 -11.71
CA GLU A 304 18.33 25.24 -12.25
C GLU A 304 19.20 24.00 -12.20
N LYS A 305 19.18 23.25 -11.09
CA LYS A 305 19.90 21.96 -10.97
C LYS A 305 19.48 20.94 -12.03
N LEU A 306 18.17 20.81 -12.29
CA LEU A 306 17.68 19.89 -13.33
C LEU A 306 18.04 20.37 -14.75
N GLN A 307 18.08 21.68 -14.97
CA GLN A 307 18.56 22.26 -16.24
C GLN A 307 20.06 22.05 -16.45
N ASP A 308 20.88 22.26 -15.42
CA ASP A 308 22.33 22.00 -15.44
C ASP A 308 22.59 20.51 -15.71
N TYR A 309 21.80 19.64 -15.09
CA TYR A 309 21.90 18.20 -15.29
C TYR A 309 21.52 17.81 -16.73
N ALA A 310 20.41 18.34 -17.27
CA ALA A 310 20.02 18.13 -18.67
C ALA A 310 21.10 18.62 -19.64
N GLN A 311 21.65 19.81 -19.40
CA GLN A 311 22.73 20.37 -20.22
C GLN A 311 23.99 19.51 -20.18
N THR A 312 24.31 18.93 -19.01
CA THR A 312 25.45 18.02 -18.86
C THR A 312 25.25 16.73 -19.64
N LEU A 313 24.03 16.18 -19.64
CA LEU A 313 23.72 14.92 -20.31
C LEU A 313 23.50 15.04 -21.82
N LEU A 314 22.83 16.11 -22.26
CA LEU A 314 22.30 16.27 -23.62
C LEU A 314 22.97 17.39 -24.42
N GLY A 315 23.79 18.23 -23.77
CA GLY A 315 24.45 19.38 -24.38
C GLY A 315 23.61 20.66 -24.40
N ASP A 316 22.29 20.56 -24.25
CA ASP A 316 21.36 21.69 -24.31
C ASP A 316 20.69 21.98 -22.97
N ARG A 317 20.54 23.27 -22.65
CA ARG A 317 19.82 23.73 -21.47
C ARG A 317 18.33 23.94 -21.81
N PRO A 318 17.40 23.14 -21.28
CA PRO A 318 15.99 23.23 -21.67
C PRO A 318 15.28 24.44 -21.06
N ASP A 319 14.32 25.02 -21.78
CA ASP A 319 13.42 26.05 -21.22
C ASP A 319 12.44 25.44 -20.21
N TYR A 320 11.90 24.25 -20.47
CA TYR A 320 10.88 23.60 -19.63
C TYR A 320 11.38 22.28 -19.06
N ILE A 321 11.04 22.04 -17.79
CA ILE A 321 11.32 20.79 -17.09
C ILE A 321 9.99 20.13 -16.73
N PHE A 322 9.81 18.90 -17.21
CA PHE A 322 8.76 17.99 -16.77
C PHE A 322 9.39 16.88 -15.94
N THR A 323 8.65 16.36 -14.96
CA THR A 323 9.09 15.22 -14.16
C THR A 323 7.93 14.25 -13.96
N HIS A 324 8.22 12.95 -13.97
CA HIS A 324 7.28 11.92 -13.52
C HIS A 324 8.03 10.93 -12.62
N VAL A 325 7.68 10.90 -11.34
CA VAL A 325 8.29 10.03 -10.34
C VAL A 325 7.25 9.04 -9.85
N THR A 326 7.44 7.76 -10.15
CA THR A 326 6.44 6.72 -9.86
C THR A 326 7.05 5.34 -9.97
N ARG A 327 6.38 4.30 -9.46
CA ARG A 327 6.68 2.92 -9.85
C ARG A 327 6.31 2.70 -11.32
N THR A 328 7.03 1.84 -12.02
CA THR A 328 6.70 1.51 -13.42
C THR A 328 5.47 0.60 -13.40
N ALA A 329 4.33 1.11 -13.86
CA ALA A 329 3.11 0.33 -14.03
C ALA A 329 2.18 1.01 -15.05
N PRO A 330 1.36 0.27 -15.80
CA PRO A 330 0.44 0.85 -16.79
C PRO A 330 -0.51 1.90 -16.20
N SER A 331 -1.01 1.67 -14.98
CA SER A 331 -1.90 2.58 -14.24
C SER A 331 -1.24 3.91 -13.85
N LYS A 332 0.09 4.02 -13.93
CA LYS A 332 0.81 5.26 -13.67
C LYS A 332 0.90 6.17 -14.88
N GLY A 333 0.45 5.71 -16.05
CA GLY A 333 0.22 6.59 -17.20
C GLY A 333 1.49 7.11 -17.86
N LEU A 334 2.65 6.49 -17.65
CA LEU A 334 3.92 6.88 -18.29
C LEU A 334 3.79 6.93 -19.83
N TRP A 335 3.01 6.03 -20.42
CA TRP A 335 2.70 6.01 -21.85
C TRP A 335 1.93 7.27 -22.32
N ARG A 336 1.16 7.93 -21.45
CA ARG A 336 0.49 9.21 -21.78
C ARG A 336 1.44 10.37 -21.77
N ASP A 337 2.49 10.34 -20.95
CA ASP A 337 3.50 11.41 -20.95
C ASP A 337 4.11 11.56 -22.34
N ILE A 338 4.51 10.44 -22.96
CA ILE A 338 5.06 10.43 -24.32
C ILE A 338 4.05 11.02 -25.31
N ARG A 339 2.77 10.64 -25.22
CA ARG A 339 1.71 11.18 -26.09
C ARG A 339 1.50 12.67 -25.90
N VAL A 340 1.52 13.16 -24.65
CA VAL A 340 1.41 14.58 -24.34
C VAL A 340 2.61 15.34 -24.91
N LEU A 341 3.82 14.83 -24.72
CA LEU A 341 5.03 15.43 -25.28
C LEU A 341 5.00 15.50 -26.80
N ALA A 342 4.56 14.43 -27.48
CA ALA A 342 4.39 14.42 -28.93
C ALA A 342 3.40 15.50 -29.43
N GLN A 343 2.37 15.83 -28.64
CA GLN A 343 1.45 16.91 -28.97
C GLN A 343 2.01 18.30 -28.62
N LEU A 344 2.86 18.41 -27.58
CA LEU A 344 3.46 19.68 -27.18
C LEU A 344 4.66 20.08 -28.04
N GLU A 345 5.38 19.11 -28.60
CA GLU A 345 6.60 19.32 -29.37
C GLU A 345 6.45 20.36 -30.50
N PRO A 346 5.40 20.33 -31.35
CA PRO A 346 5.25 21.31 -32.43
C PRO A 346 5.10 22.75 -31.93
N PHE A 347 4.47 22.93 -30.76
CA PHE A 347 4.30 24.24 -30.14
C PHE A 347 5.62 24.77 -29.59
N PHE A 348 6.42 23.91 -28.95
CA PHE A 348 7.76 24.29 -28.49
C PHE A 348 8.65 24.66 -29.66
N ARG A 349 8.64 23.86 -30.74
CA ARG A 349 9.38 24.16 -31.98
C ARG A 349 8.98 25.49 -32.58
N ALA A 350 7.67 25.76 -32.72
CA ALA A 350 7.17 27.02 -33.28
C ALA A 350 7.56 28.24 -32.42
N ALA A 351 7.66 28.06 -31.11
CA ALA A 351 8.08 29.11 -30.17
C ALA A 351 9.60 29.25 -30.01
N GLY A 352 10.41 28.40 -30.67
CA GLY A 352 11.86 28.34 -30.45
C GLY A 352 12.20 27.97 -29.00
N LYS A 353 11.43 27.07 -28.40
CA LYS A 353 11.56 26.60 -27.01
C LYS A 353 11.91 25.12 -26.97
N SER A 354 12.55 24.70 -25.87
CA SER A 354 12.90 23.31 -25.63
C SER A 354 12.38 22.81 -24.28
N ALA A 355 12.16 21.51 -24.17
CA ALA A 355 11.70 20.86 -22.96
C ALA A 355 12.39 19.51 -22.76
N VAL A 356 12.51 19.07 -21.51
CA VAL A 356 12.93 17.71 -21.16
C VAL A 356 11.97 17.12 -20.14
N LEU A 357 11.70 15.82 -20.24
CA LEU A 357 10.99 15.04 -19.24
C LEU A 357 11.98 14.12 -18.52
N PHE A 358 12.08 14.27 -17.20
CA PHE A 358 12.78 13.33 -16.35
C PHE A 358 11.79 12.29 -15.80
N VAL A 359 11.99 11.03 -16.14
CA VAL A 359 11.22 9.92 -15.56
C VAL A 359 12.09 9.19 -14.54
N LEU A 360 11.67 9.19 -13.29
CA LEU A 360 12.27 8.36 -12.24
C LEU A 360 11.29 7.23 -11.93
N SER A 361 11.51 6.09 -12.58
CA SER A 361 10.65 4.92 -12.45
C SER A 361 11.45 3.63 -12.42
N THR A 362 10.99 2.68 -11.61
CA THR A 362 11.62 1.36 -11.49
C THR A 362 10.60 0.29 -11.09
N GLU A 363 10.72 -0.92 -11.65
CA GLU A 363 10.07 -2.16 -11.19
C GLU A 363 10.96 -2.94 -10.22
N VAL A 364 12.26 -2.68 -10.28
CA VAL A 364 13.29 -3.40 -9.53
C VAL A 364 13.82 -2.59 -8.34
N PRO A 365 14.43 -3.24 -7.33
CA PRO A 365 15.14 -2.56 -6.25
C PRO A 365 16.26 -1.65 -6.76
N GLY A 366 16.81 -0.83 -5.86
CA GLY A 366 17.93 0.06 -6.17
C GLY A 366 19.13 -0.70 -6.75
N ARG A 367 19.65 -0.22 -7.88
CA ARG A 367 20.82 -0.80 -8.56
C ARG A 367 22.09 -0.60 -7.73
N ARG A 368 23.01 -1.57 -7.76
CA ARG A 368 24.26 -1.45 -7.00
C ARG A 368 25.13 -0.35 -7.62
N PRO A 369 25.90 0.42 -6.83
CA PRO A 369 26.78 1.46 -7.37
C PRO A 369 27.80 0.95 -8.40
N ALA A 370 28.23 -0.31 -8.28
CA ALA A 370 29.13 -0.93 -9.26
C ALA A 370 28.44 -1.18 -10.61
N ASP A 371 27.17 -1.57 -10.59
CA ASP A 371 26.37 -1.77 -11.79
C ASP A 371 26.17 -0.42 -12.49
N VAL A 372 25.74 0.62 -11.76
CA VAL A 372 25.57 1.98 -12.31
C VAL A 372 26.83 2.46 -13.05
N ARG A 373 28.01 2.36 -12.40
CA ARG A 373 29.30 2.74 -13.02
C ARG A 373 29.64 1.91 -14.25
N HIS A 374 29.20 0.66 -14.30
CA HIS A 374 29.35 -0.20 -15.48
C HIS A 374 28.46 0.30 -16.61
N MET A 375 27.19 0.59 -16.33
CA MET A 375 26.23 1.10 -17.33
C MET A 375 26.66 2.45 -17.91
N GLU A 376 27.09 3.39 -17.05
CA GLU A 376 27.64 4.69 -17.45
C GLU A 376 28.81 4.55 -18.43
N ARG A 377 29.71 3.58 -18.16
CA ARG A 377 30.92 3.34 -18.96
C ARG A 377 30.61 2.74 -20.32
N TRP A 378 29.68 1.78 -20.39
CA TRP A 378 29.53 0.91 -21.56
C TRP A 378 28.37 1.30 -22.47
N TRP A 379 27.37 2.01 -21.98
CA TRP A 379 26.24 2.46 -22.81
C TRP A 379 25.66 3.80 -22.37
N HIS A 380 26.45 4.65 -21.71
CA HIS A 380 26.09 6.06 -21.44
C HIS A 380 24.78 6.24 -20.67
N TRP A 381 24.51 5.33 -19.73
CA TRP A 381 23.45 5.52 -18.75
C TRP A 381 23.65 6.87 -18.03
N PRO A 382 22.58 7.67 -17.78
CA PRO A 382 21.16 7.38 -17.98
C PRO A 382 20.57 7.87 -19.33
N VAL A 383 21.40 8.27 -20.30
CA VAL A 383 20.88 8.76 -21.61
C VAL A 383 20.49 7.60 -22.51
N ALA A 384 21.26 6.51 -22.46
CA ALA A 384 20.95 5.29 -23.18
C ALA A 384 20.78 4.12 -22.20
N HIS A 385 19.88 3.21 -22.58
CA HIS A 385 19.53 2.05 -21.79
C HIS A 385 19.63 0.75 -22.59
N ARG A 386 19.73 -0.39 -21.88
CA ARG A 386 19.69 -1.73 -22.45
C ARG A 386 18.63 -2.60 -21.75
N GLU A 387 18.00 -3.47 -22.53
CA GLU A 387 17.09 -4.49 -21.97
C GLU A 387 17.89 -5.53 -21.17
N GLY A 388 17.39 -5.88 -20.00
CA GLY A 388 17.95 -6.89 -19.10
C GLY A 388 18.74 -6.31 -17.93
N ASP A 389 18.93 -7.16 -16.92
CA ASP A 389 19.69 -6.80 -15.73
C ASP A 389 21.14 -6.39 -16.09
N PRO A 390 21.70 -5.35 -15.45
CA PRO A 390 21.13 -4.60 -14.32
C PRO A 390 20.36 -3.33 -14.74
N ASP A 391 20.10 -3.12 -16.03
CA ASP A 391 19.48 -1.89 -16.54
C ASP A 391 17.97 -2.04 -16.58
N LEU A 392 17.32 -2.36 -17.70
CA LEU A 392 15.85 -2.37 -17.76
C LEU A 392 15.25 -3.74 -17.45
N SER A 393 14.23 -3.76 -16.60
CA SER A 393 13.27 -4.88 -16.54
C SER A 393 12.44 -4.97 -17.84
N HIS A 394 11.61 -6.03 -17.97
CA HIS A 394 10.74 -6.17 -19.14
C HIS A 394 9.74 -5.01 -19.30
N GLY A 395 9.06 -4.60 -18.21
CA GLY A 395 8.11 -3.49 -18.28
C GLY A 395 8.79 -2.14 -18.53
N GLU A 396 9.97 -1.94 -17.96
CA GLU A 396 10.80 -0.76 -18.21
C GLU A 396 11.28 -0.71 -19.68
N ALA A 397 11.63 -1.85 -20.28
CA ALA A 397 12.03 -1.95 -21.68
C ALA A 397 10.90 -1.59 -22.65
N ILE A 398 9.65 -1.99 -22.35
CA ILE A 398 8.47 -1.59 -23.14
C ILE A 398 8.31 -0.07 -23.13
N PHE A 399 8.43 0.56 -21.95
CA PHE A 399 8.35 2.01 -21.85
C PHE A 399 9.50 2.71 -22.60
N TYR A 400 10.73 2.21 -22.44
CA TYR A 400 11.90 2.77 -23.09
C TYR A 400 11.82 2.71 -24.62
N ALA A 401 11.25 1.66 -25.21
CA ALA A 401 11.01 1.59 -26.65
C ALA A 401 10.16 2.76 -27.15
N GLY A 402 9.13 3.16 -26.40
CA GLY A 402 8.32 4.34 -26.71
C GLY A 402 9.09 5.66 -26.57
N VAL A 403 10.02 5.74 -25.61
CA VAL A 403 10.92 6.90 -25.47
C VAL A 403 11.86 7.01 -26.68
N GLN A 404 12.38 5.88 -27.17
CA GLN A 404 13.23 5.83 -28.36
C GLN A 404 12.48 6.17 -29.65
N GLU A 405 11.20 5.83 -29.75
CA GLU A 405 10.37 6.22 -30.91
C GLU A 405 10.06 7.71 -30.90
N PHE A 406 9.93 8.32 -29.72
CA PHE A 406 9.63 9.73 -29.55
C PHE A 406 10.83 10.65 -29.81
N ASN A 407 12.01 10.30 -29.30
CA ASN A 407 13.26 11.06 -29.47
C ASN A 407 13.86 10.86 -30.86
#